data_AF-A0AAN8V8M6-F1
#
_entry.id   AF-A0AAN8V8M6-F1
#
_cell.length_a   1.000
_cell.length_b   1.000
_cell.length_c   1.000
_cell.angle_alpha   90.00
_cell.angle_beta   90.00
_cell.angle_gamma   90.00
#
_symmetry.space_group_name_H-M   'P 1'
#
loop_
_entity.id
_entity.type
_entity.pdbx_description
1 polymer ?
#
loop_
_entity_poly.entity_id
_entity_poly.type
_entity_poly.pdbx_seq_one_letter_code
_entity_poly.pdbx_strand_id
1 'polypeptide(L)'
;SHRGANTEVGYADYDPAQIVQNAFICFSDKFIYTNCDEEYRLNQSGDLNIPYSATNEFCSGPCLAETQHVLNCVDSILSNFHFYNEATTHDVRNALSTGCSDTTERVSHSSAGSRTTDIKGKNRERLDIQ
;
A
#
# COMPACT_ATOMS: atom_id res chain seq x y z
N SER A 1 -20.04 -30.56 45.87
CA SER A 1 -20.80 -30.87 44.63
C SER A 1 -20.04 -30.26 43.47
N HIS A 2 -19.41 -31.10 42.64
CA HIS A 2 -18.80 -30.68 41.37
C HIS A 2 -19.84 -30.82 40.25
N ARG A 3 -19.93 -29.82 39.36
CA ARG A 3 -20.34 -29.81 37.93
C ARG A 3 -20.78 -28.37 37.58
N GLY A 4 -20.43 -27.77 36.46
CA GLY A 4 -19.72 -28.25 35.27
C GLY A 4 -19.40 -27.06 34.36
N ALA A 5 -18.39 -27.27 33.51
CA ALA A 5 -17.91 -26.34 32.51
C ALA A 5 -18.96 -26.10 31.39
N ASN A 6 -18.98 -24.88 30.86
CA ASN A 6 -19.28 -24.62 29.45
C ASN A 6 -18.32 -23.54 28.97
N THR A 7 -17.18 -23.99 28.46
CA THR A 7 -16.31 -23.22 27.56
C THR A 7 -17.03 -23.07 26.23
N GLU A 8 -17.75 -21.97 26.09
CA GLU A 8 -18.17 -21.46 24.80
C GLU A 8 -17.06 -20.50 24.37
N VAL A 9 -16.18 -20.96 23.48
CA VAL A 9 -15.21 -20.10 22.80
C VAL A 9 -16.03 -19.20 21.89
N GLY A 10 -16.52 -18.10 22.46
CA GLY A 10 -17.17 -17.04 21.70
C GLY A 10 -16.16 -16.52 20.69
N TYR A 11 -16.51 -16.61 19.41
CA TYR A 11 -15.87 -15.83 18.36
C TYR A 11 -15.71 -14.42 18.92
N ALA A 12 -14.46 -13.98 19.12
CA ALA A 12 -14.21 -12.62 19.57
C ALA A 12 -14.92 -11.70 18.58
N ASP A 13 -15.97 -11.03 19.06
CA ASP A 13 -16.63 -9.95 18.35
C ASP A 13 -15.58 -8.84 18.26
N TYR A 14 -14.74 -8.93 17.23
CA TYR A 14 -13.76 -7.90 16.95
C TYR A 14 -14.56 -6.65 16.60
N ASP A 15 -14.61 -5.73 17.55
CA ASP A 15 -15.19 -4.40 17.36
C ASP A 15 -14.64 -3.83 16.05
N PRO A 16 -15.49 -3.40 15.09
CA PRO A 16 -15.04 -2.79 13.85
C PRO A 16 -13.99 -1.70 14.06
N ALA A 17 -14.05 -0.97 15.19
CA ALA A 17 -13.04 0.01 15.55
C ALA A 17 -11.67 -0.62 15.87
N GLN A 18 -11.63 -1.79 16.51
CA GLN A 18 -10.39 -2.55 16.73
C GLN A 18 -9.82 -3.11 15.43
N ILE A 19 -10.66 -3.55 14.49
CA ILE A 19 -10.20 -4.05 13.19
C ILE A 19 -9.54 -2.93 12.38
N VAL A 20 -10.15 -1.75 12.35
CA VAL A 20 -9.59 -0.56 11.67
C VAL A 20 -8.29 -0.11 12.35
N GLN A 21 -8.24 -0.10 13.68
CA GLN A 21 -7.00 0.19 14.42
C GLN A 21 -5.88 -0.83 14.12
N ASN A 22 -6.20 -2.11 14.05
CA ASN A 22 -5.22 -3.15 13.77
C ASN A 22 -4.62 -3.01 12.36
N ALA A 23 -5.44 -2.65 11.36
CA ALA A 23 -4.93 -2.35 10.02
C ALA A 23 -4.05 -1.08 10.00
N PHE A 24 -4.32 -0.10 10.85
CA PHE A 24 -3.50 1.11 10.98
C PHE A 24 -2.08 0.80 11.49
N ILE A 25 -1.93 -0.23 12.33
CA ILE A 25 -0.62 -0.67 12.82
C ILE A 25 0.28 -1.03 11.63
N CYS A 26 -0.22 -1.69 10.60
CA CYS A 26 0.58 -2.07 9.42
C CYS A 26 1.28 -0.88 8.73
N PHE A 27 0.68 0.31 8.77
CA PHE A 27 1.26 1.52 8.15
C PHE A 27 2.23 2.27 9.05
N SER A 28 2.12 2.07 10.37
CA SER A 28 2.89 2.77 11.40
C SER A 28 3.88 1.88 12.14
N ASP A 29 3.95 0.60 11.76
CA ASP A 29 4.85 -0.39 12.34
C ASP A 29 6.30 -0.09 11.96
N LYS A 30 7.07 0.33 12.95
CA LYS A 30 8.50 0.63 12.84
C LYS A 30 9.36 -0.60 12.55
N PHE A 31 8.81 -1.81 12.72
CA PHE A 31 9.48 -3.06 12.35
C PHE A 31 9.27 -3.41 10.87
N ILE A 32 8.23 -2.87 10.23
CA ILE A 32 8.03 -3.03 8.78
C ILE A 32 8.83 -1.96 8.04
N TYR A 33 8.63 -0.69 8.38
CA TYR A 33 9.38 0.41 7.76
C TYR A 33 10.64 0.75 8.54
N THR A 34 11.73 0.06 8.22
CA THR A 34 13.02 0.23 8.90
C THR A 34 13.99 1.08 8.10
N ASN A 35 14.03 0.92 6.78
CA ASN A 35 15.04 1.52 5.91
C ASN A 35 14.43 2.35 4.76
N CYS A 36 13.12 2.26 4.51
CA CYS A 36 12.48 3.11 3.52
C CYS A 36 12.28 4.53 4.05
N ASP A 37 12.67 5.54 3.26
CA ASP A 37 12.42 6.94 3.61
C ASP A 37 10.93 7.23 3.74
N GLU A 38 10.56 8.01 4.76
CA GLU A 38 9.16 8.29 5.10
C GLU A 38 8.34 8.86 3.95
N GLU A 39 8.97 9.65 3.08
CA GLU A 39 8.34 10.25 1.90
C GLU A 39 7.92 9.24 0.82
N TYR A 40 8.51 8.05 0.81
CA TYR A 40 8.20 6.99 -0.16
C TYR A 40 7.35 5.86 0.42
N ARG A 41 6.95 5.96 1.70
CA ARG A 41 6.15 4.93 2.36
C ARG A 41 4.69 4.97 1.90
N LEU A 42 4.16 3.80 1.60
CA LEU A 42 2.72 3.63 1.45
C LEU A 42 2.02 3.91 2.77
N ASN A 43 0.97 4.72 2.71
CA ASN A 43 0.10 5.02 3.84
C ASN A 43 -1.38 4.80 3.45
N GLN A 44 -2.27 5.05 4.40
CA GLN A 44 -3.73 4.90 4.25
C GLN A 44 -4.37 5.74 3.12
N SER A 45 -3.70 6.79 2.61
CA SER A 45 -4.15 7.51 1.41
C SER A 45 -4.16 6.60 0.18
N GLY A 46 -3.27 5.62 0.15
CA GLY A 46 -3.07 4.72 -0.99
C GLY A 46 -2.18 5.27 -2.07
N ASP A 47 -1.41 6.34 -1.80
CA ASP A 47 -0.55 6.99 -2.78
C ASP A 47 0.94 6.72 -2.48
N LEU A 48 1.73 6.60 -3.55
CA LEU A 48 3.19 6.50 -3.51
C LEU A 48 3.76 7.64 -4.34
N ASN A 49 4.37 8.62 -3.67
CA ASN A 49 4.89 9.83 -4.29
C ASN A 49 6.40 9.70 -4.58
N ILE A 50 6.77 8.75 -5.44
CA ILE A 50 8.16 8.45 -5.74
C ILE A 50 8.60 9.29 -6.95
N PRO A 51 9.56 10.22 -6.82
CA PRO A 51 10.05 10.99 -7.94
C PRO A 51 10.77 10.06 -8.93
N TYR A 52 10.76 10.43 -10.22
CA TYR A 52 11.38 9.63 -11.27
C TYR A 52 12.86 9.31 -11.00
N SER A 53 13.58 10.25 -10.39
CA SER A 53 14.98 10.10 -9.99
C SER A 53 15.20 9.03 -8.91
N ALA A 54 14.21 8.79 -8.05
CA ALA A 54 14.27 7.83 -6.95
C ALA A 54 13.61 6.48 -7.30
N THR A 55 12.93 6.36 -8.45
CA THR A 55 12.23 5.11 -8.83
C THR A 55 13.15 3.90 -8.83
N ASN A 56 14.38 4.05 -9.32
CA ASN A 56 15.33 2.93 -9.36
C ASN A 56 15.75 2.49 -7.95
N GLU A 57 16.02 3.45 -7.07
CA GLU A 57 16.37 3.21 -5.68
C GLU A 57 15.20 2.58 -4.92
N PHE A 58 13.98 3.08 -5.13
CA PHE A 58 12.78 2.49 -4.57
C PHE A 58 12.60 1.02 -4.99
N CYS A 59 12.70 0.73 -6.29
CA CYS A 59 12.43 -0.58 -6.86
C CYS A 59 13.53 -1.63 -6.58
N SER A 60 14.79 -1.20 -6.41
CA SER A 60 15.92 -2.08 -6.07
C SER A 60 16.28 -2.07 -4.59
N GLY A 61 15.67 -1.19 -3.81
CA GLY A 61 15.96 -0.96 -2.40
C GLY A 61 14.91 -1.54 -1.44
N PRO A 62 15.03 -1.21 -0.15
CA PRO A 62 14.18 -1.75 0.90
C PRO A 62 12.72 -1.29 0.76
N CYS A 63 12.46 -0.10 0.19
CA CYS A 63 11.12 0.45 0.08
C CYS A 63 10.12 -0.48 -0.64
N LEU A 64 10.51 -1.13 -1.74
CA LEU A 64 9.63 -2.06 -2.43
C LEU A 64 9.28 -3.26 -1.53
N ALA A 65 10.27 -3.86 -0.88
CA ALA A 65 10.07 -5.00 0.00
C ALA A 65 9.24 -4.64 1.24
N GLU A 66 9.54 -3.52 1.89
CA GLU A 66 8.81 -3.02 3.05
C GLU A 66 7.35 -2.69 2.68
N THR A 67 7.11 -2.08 1.51
CA THR A 67 5.75 -1.84 1.01
C THR A 67 4.98 -3.14 0.78
N GLN A 68 5.62 -4.18 0.24
CA GLN A 68 4.99 -5.50 0.08
C GLN A 68 4.63 -6.12 1.44
N HIS A 69 5.47 -5.93 2.47
CA HIS A 69 5.17 -6.38 3.83
C HIS A 69 3.95 -5.66 4.43
N VAL A 70 3.82 -4.34 4.22
CA VAL A 70 2.61 -3.60 4.63
C VAL A 70 1.37 -4.16 3.98
N LEU A 71 1.40 -4.39 2.65
CA LEU A 71 0.25 -4.92 1.92
C LEU A 71 -0.15 -6.32 2.42
N ASN A 72 0.83 -7.17 2.75
CA ASN A 72 0.57 -8.48 3.33
C ASN A 72 0.01 -8.40 4.76
N CYS A 73 0.51 -7.46 5.57
CA CYS A 73 0.00 -7.18 6.91
C CYS A 73 -1.48 -6.78 6.84
N VAL A 74 -1.83 -5.83 5.96
CA VAL A 74 -3.21 -5.38 5.76
C VAL A 74 -4.12 -6.51 5.31
N ASP A 75 -3.72 -7.30 4.31
CA ASP A 75 -4.53 -8.43 3.81
C ASP A 75 -4.75 -9.52 4.87
N SER A 76 -3.80 -9.71 5.79
CA SER A 76 -3.93 -10.68 6.88
C SER A 76 -4.98 -10.29 7.93
N ILE A 77 -5.34 -9.01 8.00
CA ILE A 77 -6.31 -8.44 8.94
C ILE A 77 -7.65 -8.18 8.24
N LEU A 78 -7.62 -7.67 7.00
CA LEU A 78 -8.79 -7.20 6.25
C LEU A 78 -8.72 -7.64 4.78
N SER A 79 -9.48 -8.68 4.43
CA SER A 79 -9.49 -9.27 3.08
C SER A 79 -10.04 -8.36 1.97
N ASN A 80 -10.75 -7.28 2.33
CA ASN A 80 -11.37 -6.34 1.40
C ASN A 80 -11.04 -4.89 1.78
N PHE A 81 -9.79 -4.65 2.18
CA PHE A 81 -9.34 -3.31 2.53
C PHE A 81 -9.31 -2.41 1.29
N HIS A 82 -9.85 -1.20 1.44
CA HIS A 82 -9.72 -0.12 0.48
C HIS A 82 -8.97 1.04 1.12
N PHE A 83 -7.99 1.56 0.39
CA PHE A 83 -7.34 2.83 0.71
C PHE A 83 -8.33 3.99 0.56
N TYR A 84 -7.99 5.18 1.07
CA TYR A 84 -8.85 6.36 0.91
C TYR A 84 -9.02 6.79 -0.54
N ASN A 85 -8.04 6.51 -1.42
CA ASN A 85 -8.18 6.66 -2.87
C ASN A 85 -8.97 5.52 -3.54
N GLU A 86 -9.62 4.67 -2.74
CA GLU A 86 -10.40 3.49 -3.12
C GLU A 86 -9.62 2.37 -3.82
N ALA A 87 -8.28 2.43 -3.87
CA ALA A 87 -7.46 1.32 -4.34
C ALA A 87 -7.59 0.12 -3.41
N THR A 88 -7.44 -1.07 -3.96
CA THR A 88 -7.24 -2.31 -3.19
C THR A 88 -5.75 -2.57 -2.99
N THR A 89 -5.39 -3.45 -2.05
CA THR A 89 -4.01 -3.93 -1.90
C THR A 89 -3.50 -4.61 -3.18
N HIS A 90 -4.39 -5.22 -3.97
CA HIS A 90 -4.06 -5.77 -5.28
C HIS A 90 -3.69 -4.69 -6.29
N ASP A 91 -4.47 -3.61 -6.37
CA ASP A 91 -4.19 -2.48 -7.26
C ASP A 91 -2.80 -1.88 -6.97
N VAL A 92 -2.46 -1.73 -5.69
CA VAL A 92 -1.13 -1.24 -5.27
C VAL A 92 -0.03 -2.18 -5.74
N ARG A 93 -0.16 -3.50 -5.54
CA ARG A 93 0.82 -4.47 -6.02
C ARG A 93 1.00 -4.41 -7.54
N ASN A 94 -0.08 -4.21 -8.29
CA ASN A 94 -0.02 -4.10 -9.73
C ASN A 94 0.69 -2.82 -10.18
N ALA A 95 0.41 -1.69 -9.52
CA ALA A 95 1.10 -0.42 -9.75
C ALA A 95 2.61 -0.55 -9.49
N LEU A 96 3.00 -1.18 -8.38
CA LEU A 96 4.39 -1.47 -8.03
C LEU A 96 5.07 -2.38 -9.07
N SER A 97 4.41 -3.48 -9.46
CA SER A 97 4.92 -4.38 -10.49
C SER A 97 5.14 -3.65 -11.81
N THR A 98 4.21 -2.78 -12.20
CA THR A 98 4.31 -2.02 -13.45
C THR A 98 5.40 -0.95 -13.38
N GLY A 99 5.48 -0.22 -12.26
CA GLY A 99 6.48 0.84 -12.06
C GLY A 99 7.91 0.31 -11.90
N CYS A 100 8.07 -0.89 -11.37
CA CYS A 100 9.38 -1.52 -11.14
C CYS A 100 9.81 -2.54 -12.20
N SER A 101 8.95 -2.90 -13.15
CA SER A 101 9.36 -3.73 -14.29
C SER A 101 10.28 -2.93 -15.21
N ASP A 102 11.50 -3.42 -15.42
CA ASP A 102 12.52 -2.81 -16.28
C ASP A 102 11.96 -2.47 -17.67
N THR A 103 11.67 -1.20 -17.93
CA THR A 103 11.63 -0.71 -19.30
C THR A 103 13.02 -0.23 -19.66
N THR A 104 13.76 -1.10 -20.35
CA THR A 104 14.97 -0.76 -21.12
C THR A 104 14.75 0.44 -22.08
N GLU A 105 13.51 0.90 -22.25
CA GLU A 105 13.17 2.21 -22.83
C GLU A 105 12.92 3.29 -21.76
N ARG A 106 13.96 3.74 -21.05
CA ARG A 106 13.98 5.11 -20.50
C ARG A 106 14.40 6.13 -21.58
N VAL A 107 13.96 5.92 -22.83
CA VAL A 107 14.26 6.79 -23.96
C VAL A 107 13.35 8.02 -23.88
N SER A 108 13.92 9.11 -23.38
CA SER A 108 13.76 10.47 -23.90
C SER A 108 12.38 10.88 -24.43
N HIS A 109 11.37 10.99 -23.58
CA HIS A 109 10.37 12.03 -23.74
C HIS A 109 10.42 12.97 -22.55
N SER A 110 11.15 14.06 -22.76
CA SER A 110 11.19 15.24 -21.94
C SER A 110 9.79 15.86 -21.86
N SER A 111 9.01 15.46 -20.87
CA SER A 111 7.96 16.29 -20.30
C SER A 111 7.98 16.07 -18.80
N ALA A 112 8.38 17.12 -18.06
CA ALA A 112 8.41 17.14 -16.61
C ALA A 112 7.02 16.79 -16.06
N GLY A 113 6.85 15.56 -15.61
CA GLY A 113 5.65 15.10 -14.93
C GLY A 113 6.02 13.89 -14.10
N SER A 114 5.91 14.02 -12.77
CA SER A 114 5.93 12.86 -11.88
C SER A 114 4.93 11.85 -12.42
N ARG A 115 5.39 10.67 -12.81
CA ARG A 115 4.52 9.50 -12.94
C ARG A 115 4.15 9.11 -11.50
N THR A 116 3.17 9.79 -10.93
CA THR A 116 2.37 9.17 -9.88
C THR A 116 1.73 7.97 -10.57
N THR A 117 2.09 6.77 -10.15
CA THR A 117 1.27 5.60 -10.49
C THR A 117 -0.02 5.80 -9.73
N ASP A 118 -0.99 6.50 -10.34
CA ASP A 118 -2.32 6.67 -9.78
C ASP A 118 -2.94 5.28 -9.68
N ILE A 119 -2.84 4.68 -8.49
CA ILE A 119 -3.13 3.26 -8.25
C ILE A 119 -4.59 2.93 -8.61
N LYS A 120 -5.46 3.94 -8.55
CA LYS A 120 -6.77 3.92 -9.20
C LYS A 120 -6.66 4.69 -10.50
N GLY A 121 -6.51 3.98 -11.62
CA GLY A 121 -6.71 4.56 -12.95
C GLY A 121 -8.14 5.10 -13.10
N LYS A 122 -8.38 6.31 -12.62
CA LYS A 122 -9.49 7.14 -13.08
C LYS A 122 -8.86 8.03 -14.14
N ASN A 123 -9.13 7.71 -15.40
CA ASN A 123 -9.00 8.65 -16.51
C ASN A 123 -9.52 10.02 -16.05
N ARG A 124 -8.63 10.90 -15.59
CA ARG A 124 -8.88 12.32 -15.77
C ARG A 124 -8.39 12.60 -17.17
N GLU A 125 -9.35 12.45 -18.07
CA GLU A 125 -9.47 13.24 -19.28
C GLU A 125 -8.48 14.39 -19.26
N ARG A 126 -7.48 14.26 -20.13
CA ARG A 126 -6.62 15.33 -20.61
C ARG A 126 -7.37 16.66 -20.55
N LEU A 127 -7.10 17.48 -19.54
CA LEU A 127 -7.46 18.89 -19.61
C LEU A 127 -6.47 19.51 -20.58
N ASP A 128 -6.85 19.51 -21.85
CA ASP A 128 -6.27 20.40 -22.85
C ASP A 128 -6.48 21.83 -22.36
N ILE A 129 -5.40 22.48 -21.94
CA ILE A 129 -5.36 23.92 -21.80
C ILE A 129 -4.63 24.44 -23.05
N GLN A 130 -5.41 25.09 -23.90
CA GLN A 130 -4.98 25.87 -25.08
C GLN A 130 -4.04 27.02 -24.71
#